data_AF-A0A2V9PGR6-F1
#
_entry.id   AF-A0A2V9PGR6-F1
#
_cell.length_a   1.000
_cell.length_b   1.000
_cell.length_c   1.000
_cell.angle_alpha   90.00
_cell.angle_beta   90.00
_cell.angle_gamma   90.00
#
_symmetry.space_group_name_H-M   'P 1'
#
loop_
_entity.id
_entity.type
_entity.pdbx_description
1 polymer ?
#
loop_
_entity_poly.entity_id
_entity_poly.type
_entity_poly.pdbx_seq_one_letter_code
_entity_poly.pdbx_strand_id
1 'polypeptide(L)'
;IDEFYQQRLTSQDSTIYTELGKVAAQSGVKISEIKSKVNDPEPVGLRPMEIEASLSGDYLQLVRFINALERDQLFFIINSVQLGGEQGGVVKLQMKMETFLKASA
;
A
#
# COMPACT_ATOMS: atom_id res chain seq x y z
N ILE A 1 -1.06 12.57 18.71
CA ILE A 1 -1.68 12.68 17.37
C ILE A 1 -0.72 13.36 16.40
N ASP A 2 -0.05 14.45 16.80
CA ASP A 2 0.92 15.18 15.98
C ASP A 2 2.05 14.32 15.42
N GLU A 3 2.62 13.43 16.24
CA GLU A 3 3.68 12.51 15.80
C GLU A 3 3.22 11.58 14.67
N PHE A 4 1.97 11.12 14.72
CA PHE A 4 1.37 10.31 13.66
C PHE A 4 1.32 11.11 12.35
N TYR A 5 0.78 12.34 12.39
CA TYR A 5 0.73 13.20 11.21
C TYR A 5 2.13 13.48 10.66
N GLN A 6 3.14 13.66 11.50
CA GLN A 6 4.50 13.93 11.05
C GLN A 6 5.21 12.71 10.46
N GLN A 7 5.11 11.56 11.11
CA GLN A 7 5.93 10.38 10.78
C GLN A 7 5.23 9.36 9.87
N ARG A 8 3.89 9.30 9.89
CA ARG A 8 3.10 8.25 9.23
C ARG A 8 2.46 8.71 7.91
N LEU A 9 2.44 10.02 7.67
CA LEU A 9 1.86 10.63 6.47
C LEU A 9 2.92 11.38 5.68
N THR A 10 2.80 11.38 4.35
CA THR A 10 3.72 12.05 3.43
C THR A 10 2.98 13.11 2.61
N SER A 11 3.71 14.11 2.08
CA SER A 11 3.19 15.05 1.09
C SER A 11 3.48 14.61 -0.35
N GLN A 12 4.26 13.55 -0.54
CA GLN A 12 4.74 13.09 -1.85
C GLN A 12 4.21 11.69 -2.15
N ASP A 13 3.47 11.57 -3.26
CA ASP A 13 2.97 10.30 -3.79
C ASP A 13 4.12 9.34 -4.17
N SER A 14 5.22 9.86 -4.71
CA SER A 14 6.44 9.11 -5.01
C SER A 14 6.97 8.31 -3.82
N THR A 15 6.83 8.84 -2.60
CA THR A 15 7.25 8.16 -1.36
C THR A 15 6.38 6.92 -1.10
N ILE A 16 5.08 6.99 -1.39
CA ILE A 16 4.15 5.87 -1.23
C ILE A 16 4.54 4.72 -2.16
N TYR A 17 4.79 5.00 -3.45
CA TYR A 17 5.18 3.95 -4.40
C TYR A 17 6.56 3.36 -4.07
N THR A 18 7.50 4.20 -3.62
CA THR A 18 8.83 3.76 -3.20
C THR A 18 8.74 2.80 -2.02
N GLU A 19 7.91 3.12 -1.02
CA GLU A 19 7.73 2.29 0.16
C GLU A 19 6.99 0.98 -0.16
N LEU A 20 5.91 1.02 -0.95
CA LEU A 20 5.24 -0.19 -1.44
C LEU A 20 6.20 -1.11 -2.19
N GLY A 21 7.05 -0.55 -3.06
CA GLY A 21 8.08 -1.30 -3.78
C GLY A 21 9.12 -1.92 -2.84
N LYS A 22 9.56 -1.17 -1.81
CA LYS A 22 10.50 -1.64 -0.79
C LYS A 22 9.92 -2.80 0.02
N VAL A 23 8.70 -2.67 0.54
CA VAL A 23 8.02 -3.73 1.31
C VAL A 23 7.81 -5.00 0.46
N ALA A 24 7.42 -4.83 -0.80
CA ALA A 24 7.28 -5.95 -1.74
C ALA A 24 8.60 -6.67 -1.99
N ALA A 25 9.67 -5.92 -2.28
CA ALA A 25 11.01 -6.48 -2.52
C ALA A 25 11.54 -7.23 -1.28
N GLN A 26 11.39 -6.66 -0.08
CA GLN A 26 11.80 -7.30 1.18
C GLN A 26 11.01 -8.58 1.48
N SER A 27 9.77 -8.66 1.00
CA SER A 27 8.88 -9.82 1.20
C SER A 27 9.01 -10.88 0.08
N GLY A 28 9.81 -10.62 -0.95
CA GLY A 28 9.95 -11.50 -2.11
C GLY A 28 8.74 -11.50 -3.05
N VAL A 29 7.89 -10.49 -2.98
CA VAL A 29 6.67 -10.35 -3.78
C VAL A 29 6.94 -9.47 -5.00
N LYS A 30 6.39 -9.86 -6.16
CA LYS A 30 6.45 -9.04 -7.37
C LYS A 30 5.17 -8.21 -7.50
N ILE A 31 5.32 -6.90 -7.69
CA ILE A 31 4.23 -6.01 -8.10
C ILE A 31 4.14 -6.04 -9.63
N SER A 32 2.97 -6.32 -10.17
CA SER A 32 2.71 -6.27 -11.62
C SER A 32 2.02 -4.99 -12.07
N GLU A 33 1.20 -4.39 -11.21
CA GLU A 33 0.48 -3.15 -11.53
C GLU A 33 0.13 -2.41 -10.24
N ILE A 34 0.20 -1.08 -10.29
CA ILE A 34 -0.35 -0.17 -9.29
C ILE A 34 -1.20 0.85 -10.04
N LYS A 35 -2.47 0.99 -9.63
CA LYS A 35 -3.33 2.09 -10.02
C LYS A 35 -3.65 2.92 -8.80
N SER A 36 -3.75 4.22 -8.98
CA SER A 36 -3.99 5.13 -7.88
C SER A 36 -4.85 6.30 -8.30
N LYS A 37 -5.64 6.80 -7.34
CA LYS A 37 -6.44 8.00 -7.51
C LYS A 37 -6.35 8.84 -6.25
N VAL A 38 -5.88 10.08 -6.40
CA VAL A 38 -5.89 11.07 -5.32
C VAL A 38 -7.25 11.76 -5.34
N ASN A 39 -7.95 11.73 -4.21
CA ASN A 39 -9.24 12.37 -4.04
C ASN A 39 -9.08 13.84 -3.61
N ASP A 40 -10.20 14.54 -3.54
CA ASP A 40 -10.25 15.92 -3.06
C ASP A 40 -9.83 15.99 -1.58
N PRO A 41 -9.24 17.12 -1.13
CA PRO A 41 -8.85 17.29 0.25
C PRO A 41 -10.06 17.26 1.19
N GLU A 42 -9.90 16.59 2.32
CA GLU A 42 -10.83 16.61 3.42
C GLU A 42 -10.57 17.82 4.34
N PRO A 43 -11.57 18.26 5.15
CA PRO A 43 -11.43 19.40 6.07
C PRO A 43 -10.31 19.25 7.13
N VAL A 44 -9.77 18.04 7.28
CA VAL A 44 -8.68 17.70 8.21
C VAL A 44 -7.28 17.90 7.61
N GLY A 45 -7.17 18.51 6.43
CA GLY A 45 -5.89 18.80 5.79
C GLY A 45 -5.21 17.55 5.19
N LEU A 46 -6.00 16.53 4.85
CA LEU A 46 -5.53 15.29 4.23
C LEU A 46 -6.21 15.09 2.88
N ARG A 47 -5.49 14.50 1.92
CA ARG A 47 -6.05 14.02 0.67
C ARG A 47 -6.02 12.49 0.70
N PRO A 48 -7.18 11.82 0.73
CA PRO A 48 -7.23 10.38 0.57
C PRO A 48 -6.67 9.98 -0.80
N MET A 49 -5.95 8.87 -0.84
CA MET A 49 -5.41 8.27 -2.04
C MET A 49 -5.80 6.80 -2.06
N GLU A 50 -6.69 6.45 -2.98
CA GLU A 50 -7.07 5.08 -3.26
C GLU A 50 -5.97 4.41 -4.08
N ILE A 51 -5.61 3.18 -3.72
CA ILE A 51 -4.58 2.39 -4.40
C ILE A 51 -5.12 1.00 -4.69
N GLU A 52 -5.03 0.57 -5.94
CA GLU A 52 -5.24 -0.82 -6.35
C GLU A 52 -3.91 -1.42 -6.78
N ALA A 53 -3.48 -2.49 -6.11
CA ALA A 53 -2.22 -3.17 -6.40
C ALA A 53 -2.46 -4.62 -6.83
N SER A 54 -1.83 -5.04 -7.92
CA SER A 54 -1.75 -6.43 -8.34
C SER A 54 -0.35 -6.97 -8.07
N LEU A 55 -0.28 -8.06 -7.32
CA LEU A 55 0.95 -8.68 -6.86
C LEU A 55 0.95 -10.19 -7.14
N SER A 56 2.13 -10.79 -7.08
CA SER A 56 2.30 -12.25 -7.17
C SER A 56 3.48 -12.74 -6.33
N GLY A 57 3.32 -13.92 -5.74
CA GLY A 57 4.37 -14.64 -5.01
C GLY A 57 3.84 -16.00 -4.54
N ASP A 58 4.64 -16.74 -3.79
CA ASP A 58 4.09 -17.86 -3.01
C ASP A 58 3.20 -17.33 -1.87
N TYR A 59 2.31 -18.18 -1.34
CA TYR A 59 1.37 -17.77 -0.31
C TYR A 59 2.06 -17.17 0.93
N LEU A 60 3.21 -17.72 1.34
CA LEU A 60 3.91 -17.29 2.54
C LEU A 60 4.61 -15.93 2.34
N GLN A 61 5.13 -15.66 1.14
CA GLN A 61 5.62 -14.34 0.72
C GLN A 61 4.50 -13.30 0.75
N LEU A 62 3.31 -13.63 0.25
CA LEU A 62 2.16 -12.73 0.23
C LEU A 62 1.67 -12.40 1.66
N VAL A 63 1.59 -13.39 2.54
CA VAL A 63 1.24 -13.17 3.95
C VAL A 63 2.30 -12.30 4.64
N ARG A 64 3.59 -12.54 4.38
CA ARG A 64 4.67 -11.69 4.90
C ARG A 64 4.57 -10.26 4.40
N PHE A 65 4.23 -10.06 3.13
CA PHE A 65 4.02 -8.75 2.54
C PHE A 65 2.88 -8.00 3.25
N ILE A 66 1.70 -8.61 3.41
CA ILE A 66 0.57 -8.00 4.10
C ILE A 66 0.96 -7.60 5.53
N ASN A 67 1.58 -8.53 6.28
CA ASN A 67 2.02 -8.26 7.65
C ASN A 67 3.07 -7.15 7.74
N ALA A 68 3.99 -7.07 6.77
CA ALA A 68 5.00 -6.03 6.73
C ALA A 68 4.38 -4.67 6.39
N LEU A 69 3.41 -4.64 5.47
CA LEU A 69 2.68 -3.42 5.09
C LEU A 69 1.84 -2.87 6.24
N GLU A 70 1.13 -3.72 6.98
CA GLU A 70 0.37 -3.32 8.18
C GLU A 70 1.26 -2.71 9.29
N ARG A 71 2.54 -3.05 9.29
CA ARG A 71 3.54 -2.58 10.26
C ARG A 71 4.43 -1.46 9.71
N ASP A 72 4.23 -1.09 8.45
CA ASP A 72 5.06 -0.10 7.79
C ASP A 72 4.99 1.26 8.50
N GLN A 73 6.00 2.09 8.29
CA GLN A 73 5.98 3.44 8.82
C GLN A 73 4.87 4.26 8.16
N LEU A 74 4.63 4.17 6.85
CA LEU A 74 3.52 4.91 6.25
C LEU A 74 2.18 4.29 6.63
N PHE A 75 1.17 5.13 6.79
CA PHE A 75 -0.16 4.68 7.14
C PHE A 75 -0.92 4.19 5.91
N PHE A 76 -1.28 2.91 5.93
CA PHE A 76 -2.14 2.28 4.94
C PHE A 76 -3.36 1.66 5.61
N ILE A 77 -4.50 1.78 4.95
CA ILE A 77 -5.73 1.03 5.27
C ILE A 77 -5.89 -0.02 4.18
N ILE A 78 -5.92 -1.30 4.55
CA ILE A 78 -6.23 -2.39 3.62
C ILE A 78 -7.75 -2.57 3.60
N ASN A 79 -8.38 -2.15 2.50
CA ASN A 79 -9.84 -2.20 2.34
C ASN A 79 -10.30 -3.58 1.88
N SER A 80 -9.53 -4.23 1.01
CA SER A 80 -9.80 -5.60 0.60
C SER A 80 -8.56 -6.32 0.09
N VAL A 81 -8.60 -7.65 0.22
CA VAL A 81 -7.63 -8.57 -0.35
C VAL A 81 -8.39 -9.64 -1.13
N GLN A 82 -7.90 -9.96 -2.31
CA GLN A 82 -8.42 -11.05 -3.13
C GLN A 82 -7.26 -11.91 -3.60
N LEU A 83 -7.29 -13.19 -3.24
CA LEU A 83 -6.35 -14.19 -3.72
C LEU A 83 -6.92 -14.85 -4.98
N GLY A 84 -6.16 -14.78 -6.07
CA GLY A 84 -6.45 -15.42 -7.35
C GLY A 84 -5.68 -16.73 -7.53
N GLY A 85 -6.07 -17.52 -8.54
CA GLY A 85 -5.62 -18.89 -8.75
C GLY A 85 -4.11 -19.11 -8.70
N GLU A 86 -3.74 -20.28 -8.18
CA GLU A 86 -2.37 -20.77 -8.09
C GLU A 86 -1.99 -21.50 -9.38
N GLN A 87 -0.95 -21.04 -10.08
CA GLN A 87 -0.36 -21.78 -11.20
C GLN A 87 1.11 -22.05 -10.91
N GLY A 88 1.46 -23.32 -10.74
CA GLY A 88 2.83 -23.73 -10.43
C GLY A 88 3.38 -23.14 -9.12
N GLY A 89 2.55 -23.01 -8.08
CA GLY A 89 2.94 -22.46 -6.78
C GLY A 89 2.91 -20.93 -6.67
N VAL A 90 2.64 -20.22 -7.77
CA VAL A 90 2.53 -18.76 -7.78
C VAL A 90 1.07 -18.35 -7.58
N VAL A 91 0.81 -17.60 -6.51
CA VAL A 91 -0.49 -17.04 -6.16
C VAL A 91 -0.54 -15.59 -6.60
N LYS A 92 -1.69 -15.16 -7.13
CA LYS A 92 -1.96 -13.74 -7.42
C LYS A 92 -2.68 -13.10 -6.24
N LEU A 93 -2.30 -11.89 -5.89
CA LEU A 93 -2.94 -11.07 -4.88
C LEU A 93 -3.38 -9.75 -5.50
N GLN A 94 -4.65 -9.42 -5.35
CA GLN A 94 -5.19 -8.11 -5.66
C GLN A 94 -5.55 -7.42 -4.35
N MET A 95 -5.11 -6.19 -4.17
CA MET A 95 -5.38 -5.39 -2.99
C MET A 95 -6.03 -4.07 -3.36
N LYS A 96 -7.03 -3.67 -2.58
CA LYS A 96 -7.49 -2.28 -2.54
C LYS A 96 -7.07 -1.69 -1.20
N MET A 97 -6.44 -0.54 -1.27
CA MET A 97 -5.86 0.15 -0.13
C MET A 97 -6.22 1.63 -0.20
N GLU A 98 -6.13 2.28 0.93
CA GLU A 98 -6.19 3.73 1.06
C GLU A 98 -4.99 4.22 1.87
N THR A 99 -4.48 5.38 1.51
CA THR A 99 -3.49 6.12 2.28
C THR A 99 -3.80 7.61 2.18
N PHE A 100 -3.04 8.45 2.87
CA PHE A 100 -3.34 9.87 2.98
C PHE A 100 -2.10 10.71 2.67
N LEU A 101 -2.28 11.65 1.76
CA LEU A 101 -1.32 12.71 1.51
C LEU A 101 -1.65 13.91 2.39
N LYS A 102 -0.63 14.62 2.87
CA LYS A 102 -0.83 15.93 3.50
C LYS A 102 -1.34 16.90 2.43
N ALA A 103 -2.51 17.50 2.65
CA ALA A 103 -3.07 18.54 1.79
C ALA A 103 -2.36 19.88 2.04
N SER A 104 -1.04 19.92 1.80
CA SER A 104 -0.12 21.03 2.11
C SER A 104 -0.03 21.42 3.60
N ALA A 105 1.14 21.94 3.96
CA ALA A 105 1.38 22.67 5.21
C ALA A 105 0.85 24.10 5.11
#